data_AF-A0A961Y3P7-F1
#
_entry.id   AF-A0A961Y3P7-F1
#
_cell.length_a   1.000
_cell.length_b   1.000
_cell.length_c   1.000
_cell.angle_alpha   90.00
_cell.angle_beta   90.00
_cell.angle_gamma   90.00
#
_symmetry.space_group_name_H-M   'P 1'
#
loop_
_entity.id
_entity.type
_entity.pdbx_description
1 polymer ?
#
loop_
_entity_poly.entity_id
_entity_poly.type
_entity_poly.pdbx_seq_one_letter_code
_entity_poly.pdbx_strand_id
1 'polypeptide(L)'
;MPVARFKDVEGVHPQTGLATDYLNHYNEIVMLLDLVPAMPECIEDVSAWTPKSYVEHFRDSGLGIADGVIAAYESAPRTYRAAFDATVRELDEFLYPAIAEIAEAVEAGDQEQIPLIVEQTLDMARGFLGKLNGIIHGHAAAEEIDATDDTEMAQALADALF
;
A
#
# COMPACT_ATOMS: atom_id res chain seq x y z
N MET A 1 -15.37 -13.09 -22.48
CA MET A 1 -16.11 -13.06 -21.21
C MET A 1 -16.55 -11.63 -20.97
N PRO A 2 -17.79 -11.35 -20.54
CA PRO A 2 -18.16 -9.99 -20.13
C PRO A 2 -17.33 -9.61 -18.90
N VAL A 3 -16.62 -8.47 -18.96
CA VAL A 3 -15.89 -7.92 -17.82
C VAL A 3 -16.93 -7.49 -16.80
N ALA A 4 -16.94 -8.12 -15.61
CA ALA A 4 -17.82 -7.71 -14.52
C ALA A 4 -17.57 -6.23 -14.21
N ARG A 5 -18.64 -5.44 -14.03
CA ARG A 5 -18.46 -4.04 -13.62
C ARG A 5 -18.01 -4.02 -12.17
N PHE A 6 -17.04 -3.18 -11.80
CA PHE A 6 -16.49 -3.15 -10.43
C PHE A 6 -17.56 -3.02 -9.34
N LYS A 7 -18.65 -2.29 -9.63
CA LYS A 7 -19.80 -2.14 -8.73
C LYS A 7 -20.49 -3.47 -8.33
N ASP A 8 -20.26 -4.54 -9.08
CA ASP A 8 -20.84 -5.86 -8.85
C ASP A 8 -19.88 -6.76 -8.03
N VAL A 9 -18.68 -6.27 -7.69
CA VAL A 9 -17.69 -6.97 -6.86
C VAL A 9 -17.75 -6.42 -5.43
N GLU A 10 -18.09 -7.27 -4.48
CA GLU A 10 -18.19 -6.91 -3.07
C GLU A 10 -16.82 -6.43 -2.52
N GLY A 11 -16.82 -5.39 -1.70
CA GLY A 11 -15.61 -4.84 -1.08
C GLY A 11 -14.71 -4.03 -2.01
N VAL A 12 -15.02 -3.96 -3.30
CA VAL A 12 -14.26 -3.19 -4.29
C VAL A 12 -14.90 -1.83 -4.54
N HIS A 13 -14.07 -0.80 -4.59
CA HIS A 13 -14.52 0.55 -4.91
C HIS A 13 -14.88 0.67 -6.41
N PRO A 14 -16.08 1.16 -6.76
CA PRO A 14 -16.65 1.03 -8.10
C PRO A 14 -15.93 1.86 -9.17
N GLN A 15 -15.15 2.87 -8.79
CA GLN A 15 -14.37 3.71 -9.71
C GLN A 15 -12.94 3.20 -9.90
N THR A 16 -12.33 2.66 -8.85
CA THR A 16 -10.89 2.41 -8.81
C THR A 16 -10.56 0.93 -8.98
N GLY A 17 -11.50 0.02 -8.70
CA GLY A 17 -11.25 -1.43 -8.75
C GLY A 17 -10.42 -1.94 -7.57
N LEU A 18 -10.21 -1.11 -6.53
CA LEU A 18 -9.39 -1.42 -5.35
C LEU A 18 -10.26 -1.71 -4.13
N ALA A 19 -9.83 -2.64 -3.27
CA ALA A 19 -10.50 -3.01 -2.04
C ALA A 19 -9.74 -2.51 -0.80
N THR A 20 -10.47 -1.96 0.17
CA THR A 20 -9.92 -1.47 1.45
C THR A 20 -9.40 -2.60 2.33
N ASP A 21 -9.92 -3.82 2.17
CA ASP A 21 -9.51 -5.00 2.92
C ASP A 21 -8.01 -5.29 2.78
N TYR A 22 -7.38 -4.89 1.67
CA TYR A 22 -5.94 -4.99 1.51
C TYR A 22 -5.17 -4.26 2.63
N LEU A 23 -5.68 -3.14 3.15
CA LEU A 23 -4.99 -2.38 4.20
C LEU A 23 -4.96 -3.10 5.55
N ASN A 24 -5.75 -4.16 5.73
CA ASN A 24 -5.86 -4.85 7.02
C ASN A 24 -4.53 -5.47 7.46
N HIS A 25 -3.75 -6.08 6.56
CA HIS A 25 -2.46 -6.67 6.95
C HIS A 25 -1.42 -5.62 7.37
N TYR A 26 -1.55 -4.37 6.91
CA TYR A 26 -0.74 -3.25 7.41
C TYR A 26 -1.29 -2.67 8.71
N ASN A 27 -2.61 -2.59 8.87
CA ASN A 27 -3.20 -2.17 10.15
C ASN A 27 -2.80 -3.12 11.28
N GLU A 28 -2.71 -4.42 11.01
CA GLU A 28 -2.24 -5.44 11.95
C GLU A 28 -0.80 -5.18 12.41
N ILE A 29 0.14 -4.93 11.48
CA ILE A 29 1.53 -4.64 11.85
C ILE A 29 1.66 -3.31 12.60
N VAL A 30 0.89 -2.29 12.22
CA VAL A 30 0.84 -1.00 12.93
C VAL A 30 0.33 -1.19 14.36
N MET A 31 -0.69 -2.02 14.57
CA MET A 31 -1.18 -2.32 15.92
C MET A 31 -0.15 -3.08 16.75
N LEU A 32 0.60 -4.03 16.16
CA LEU A 32 1.65 -4.77 16.88
C LEU A 32 2.84 -3.88 17.22
N LEU A 33 3.27 -3.01 16.28
CA LEU A 33 4.34 -2.04 16.51
C LEU A 33 4.04 -1.10 17.68
N ASP A 34 2.80 -0.64 17.82
CA ASP A 34 2.34 0.22 18.93
C ASP A 34 2.50 -0.43 20.32
N LEU A 35 2.51 -1.77 20.39
CA LEU A 35 2.71 -2.51 21.63
C LEU A 35 4.18 -2.67 22.01
N VAL A 36 5.12 -2.62 21.05
CA VAL A 36 6.54 -2.94 21.27
C VAL A 36 7.20 -2.14 22.42
N PRO A 37 6.96 -0.82 22.58
CA PRO A 37 7.57 -0.07 23.69
C PRO A 37 7.13 -0.56 25.08
N ALA A 38 5.91 -1.08 25.20
CA ALA A 38 5.36 -1.61 26.45
C ALA A 38 5.60 -3.13 26.60
N MET A 39 5.69 -3.84 25.48
CA MET A 39 5.82 -5.29 25.36
C MET A 39 6.87 -5.62 24.29
N PRO A 40 8.18 -5.53 24.60
CA PRO A 40 9.24 -5.75 23.62
C PRO A 40 9.20 -7.14 22.97
N GLU A 41 8.61 -8.15 23.62
CA GLU A 41 8.40 -9.48 23.07
C GLU A 41 7.54 -9.50 21.80
N CYS A 42 6.69 -8.49 21.59
CA CYS A 42 5.91 -8.35 20.35
C CYS A 42 6.80 -8.15 19.11
N ILE A 43 8.09 -7.79 19.29
CA ILE A 43 9.02 -7.65 18.18
C ILE A 43 9.22 -8.95 17.39
N GLU A 44 9.05 -10.11 18.03
CA GLU A 44 9.16 -11.41 17.35
C GLU A 44 8.07 -11.56 16.28
N ASP A 45 6.82 -11.22 16.61
CA ASP A 45 5.69 -11.25 15.69
C ASP A 45 5.82 -10.18 14.60
N VAL A 46 6.26 -8.97 14.98
CA VAL A 46 6.52 -7.87 14.03
C VAL A 46 7.62 -8.27 13.04
N SER A 47 8.68 -8.93 13.50
CA SER A 47 9.80 -9.36 12.65
C SER A 47 9.45 -10.57 11.77
N ALA A 48 8.46 -11.37 12.17
CA ALA A 48 7.94 -12.48 11.37
C ALA A 48 6.96 -12.02 10.27
N TRP A 49 6.40 -10.81 10.41
CA TRP A 49 5.53 -10.22 9.39
C TRP A 49 6.32 -9.97 8.11
N THR A 50 5.66 -10.22 6.97
CA THR A 50 6.22 -9.93 5.64
C THR A 50 5.18 -9.21 4.80
N PRO A 51 5.59 -8.22 3.99
CA PRO A 51 4.68 -7.54 3.09
C PRO A 51 4.11 -8.51 2.06
N LYS A 52 2.85 -8.30 1.67
CA LYS A 52 2.18 -9.10 0.66
C LYS A 52 1.75 -8.21 -0.50
N SER A 53 1.95 -8.68 -1.72
CA SER A 53 1.31 -8.04 -2.87
C SER A 53 -0.21 -8.10 -2.74
N TYR A 54 -0.91 -7.18 -3.41
CA TYR A 54 -2.37 -7.14 -3.42
C TYR A 54 -2.98 -8.50 -3.78
N VAL A 55 -2.42 -9.17 -4.80
CA VAL A 55 -2.91 -10.47 -5.26
C VAL A 55 -2.61 -11.58 -4.25
N GLU A 56 -1.45 -11.58 -3.59
CA GLU A 56 -1.11 -12.56 -2.55
C GLU A 56 -2.02 -12.40 -1.33
N HIS A 57 -2.26 -11.17 -0.87
CA HIS A 57 -3.17 -10.90 0.26
C HIS A 57 -4.54 -11.53 0.04
N PHE A 58 -5.17 -11.30 -1.11
CA PHE A 58 -6.50 -11.85 -1.39
C PHE A 58 -6.50 -13.34 -1.68
N ARG A 59 -5.42 -13.90 -2.26
CA ARG A 59 -5.31 -15.36 -2.43
C ARG A 59 -5.22 -16.08 -1.08
N ASP A 60 -4.52 -15.49 -0.12
CA ASP A 60 -4.29 -16.07 1.19
C ASP A 60 -5.41 -15.77 2.21
N SER A 61 -6.27 -14.78 1.95
CA SER A 61 -7.28 -14.32 2.92
C SER A 61 -8.42 -15.31 3.18
N GLY A 62 -8.60 -16.32 2.31
CA GLY A 62 -9.70 -17.28 2.41
C GLY A 62 -11.09 -16.70 2.10
N LEU A 63 -11.16 -15.46 1.60
CA LEU A 63 -12.40 -14.81 1.20
C LEU A 63 -12.99 -15.46 -0.06
N GLY A 64 -14.27 -15.81 -0.03
CA GLY A 64 -14.98 -16.37 -1.20
C GLY A 64 -15.08 -15.41 -2.40
N ILE A 65 -14.72 -14.14 -2.22
CA ILE A 65 -14.71 -13.08 -3.23
C ILE A 65 -13.32 -12.83 -3.84
N ALA A 66 -12.27 -13.55 -3.41
CA ALA A 66 -10.88 -13.28 -3.78
C ALA A 66 -10.67 -13.15 -5.30
N ASP A 67 -11.17 -14.11 -6.09
CA ASP A 67 -11.03 -14.09 -7.55
C ASP A 67 -11.67 -12.84 -8.18
N GLY A 68 -12.82 -12.40 -7.65
CA GLY A 68 -13.51 -11.20 -8.12
C GLY A 68 -12.73 -9.93 -7.81
N VAL A 69 -12.16 -9.84 -6.60
CA VAL A 69 -11.35 -8.69 -6.16
C VAL A 69 -10.05 -8.61 -6.97
N ILE A 70 -9.39 -9.74 -7.21
CA ILE A 70 -8.16 -9.81 -8.01
C ILE A 70 -8.44 -9.41 -9.46
N ALA A 71 -9.50 -9.93 -10.07
CA ALA A 71 -9.87 -9.57 -11.44
C ALA A 71 -10.23 -8.07 -11.58
N ALA A 72 -10.86 -7.49 -10.55
CA ALA A 72 -11.15 -6.06 -10.50
C ALA A 72 -9.88 -5.22 -10.44
N TYR A 73 -8.92 -5.61 -9.59
CA TYR A 73 -7.60 -4.97 -9.51
C TYR A 73 -6.80 -5.08 -10.81
N GLU A 74 -6.80 -6.25 -11.46
CA GLU A 74 -6.10 -6.45 -12.74
C GLU A 74 -6.68 -5.57 -13.87
N SER A 75 -7.98 -5.29 -13.80
CA SER A 75 -8.71 -4.46 -14.76
C SER A 75 -8.81 -2.99 -14.33
N ALA A 76 -8.29 -2.61 -13.17
CA ALA A 76 -8.36 -1.26 -12.61
C ALA A 76 -7.75 -0.22 -13.55
N PRO A 77 -8.25 1.03 -13.57
CA PRO A 77 -7.62 2.08 -14.36
C PRO A 77 -6.16 2.25 -13.95
N ARG A 78 -5.25 2.29 -14.93
CA ARG A 78 -3.79 2.31 -14.72
C ARG A 78 -3.37 3.41 -13.76
N THR A 79 -4.08 4.52 -13.75
CA THR A 79 -3.82 5.72 -12.96
C THR A 79 -3.98 5.46 -11.46
N TYR A 80 -5.03 4.76 -11.05
CA TYR A 80 -5.22 4.33 -9.66
C TYR A 80 -4.29 3.18 -9.29
N ARG A 81 -4.18 2.18 -10.17
CA ARG A 81 -3.36 1.00 -9.88
C ARG A 81 -1.87 1.34 -9.75
N ALA A 82 -1.33 2.15 -10.65
CA ALA A 82 0.08 2.54 -10.59
C ALA A 82 0.39 3.40 -9.37
N ALA A 83 -0.47 4.38 -9.04
CA ALA A 83 -0.30 5.19 -7.84
C ALA A 83 -0.37 4.34 -6.56
N PHE A 84 -1.30 3.38 -6.53
CA PHE A 84 -1.44 2.44 -5.43
C PHE A 84 -0.19 1.56 -5.27
N ASP A 85 0.22 0.86 -6.33
CA ASP A 85 1.37 -0.03 -6.31
C ASP A 85 2.68 0.71 -5.98
N ALA A 86 2.82 1.96 -6.43
CA ALA A 86 3.95 2.81 -6.07
C ALA A 86 3.94 3.14 -4.58
N THR A 87 2.79 3.54 -4.03
CA THR A 87 2.66 3.87 -2.61
C THR A 87 2.85 2.64 -1.70
N VAL A 88 2.38 1.46 -2.13
CA VAL A 88 2.63 0.18 -1.44
C VAL A 88 4.13 -0.10 -1.39
N ARG A 89 4.82 0.02 -2.53
CA ARG A 89 6.27 -0.18 -2.58
C ARG A 89 7.02 0.78 -1.66
N GLU A 90 6.66 2.07 -1.67
CA GLU A 90 7.25 3.07 -0.78
C GLU A 90 7.05 2.70 0.70
N LEU A 91 5.86 2.22 1.05
CA LEU A 91 5.55 1.76 2.42
C LEU A 91 6.38 0.53 2.80
N ASP A 92 6.50 -0.46 1.92
CA ASP A 92 7.28 -1.68 2.16
C ASP A 92 8.79 -1.36 2.31
N GLU A 93 9.32 -0.52 1.42
CA GLU A 93 10.72 -0.04 1.46
C GLU A 93 11.01 0.78 2.72
N PHE A 94 10.01 1.42 3.31
CA PHE A 94 10.11 2.12 4.59
C PHE A 94 10.00 1.18 5.80
N LEU A 95 8.98 0.31 5.84
CA LEU A 95 8.70 -0.54 7.00
C LEU A 95 9.78 -1.58 7.24
N TYR A 96 10.34 -2.19 6.18
CA TYR A 96 11.32 -3.25 6.33
C TYR A 96 12.58 -2.83 7.11
N PRO A 97 13.29 -1.74 6.76
CA PRO A 97 14.42 -1.27 7.55
C PRO A 97 14.01 -0.71 8.92
N ALA A 98 12.85 -0.07 9.04
CA ALA A 98 12.38 0.46 10.32
C ALA A 98 12.11 -0.64 11.35
N ILE A 99 11.48 -1.75 10.93
CA ILE A 99 11.27 -2.93 11.78
C ILE A 99 12.60 -3.52 12.23
N ALA A 100 13.60 -3.60 11.34
CA ALA A 100 14.94 -4.07 11.70
C ALA A 100 15.62 -3.15 12.72
N GLU A 101 15.52 -1.83 12.56
CA GLU A 101 16.06 -0.86 13.53
C GLU A 101 15.41 -1.00 14.91
N ILE A 102 14.08 -1.18 14.96
CA ILE A 102 13.35 -1.42 16.21
C ILE A 102 13.81 -2.74 16.84
N ALA A 103 13.99 -3.80 16.05
CA ALA A 103 14.47 -5.09 16.54
C ALA A 103 15.88 -5.00 17.14
N GLU A 104 16.79 -4.28 16.49
CA GLU A 104 18.14 -4.02 17.02
C GLU A 104 18.09 -3.24 18.35
N ALA A 105 17.23 -2.22 18.45
CA ALA A 105 17.05 -1.46 19.69
C ALA A 105 16.46 -2.32 20.84
N VAL A 106 15.51 -3.21 20.52
CA VAL A 106 14.96 -4.18 21.48
C VAL A 106 16.03 -5.16 21.95
N GLU A 107 16.84 -5.72 21.04
CA GLU A 107 17.93 -6.64 21.39
C GLU A 107 19.01 -5.95 22.26
N ALA A 108 19.32 -4.69 21.97
CA ALA A 108 20.24 -3.87 22.77
C ALA A 108 19.66 -3.47 24.13
N GLY A 109 18.35 -3.62 24.35
CA GLY A 109 17.66 -3.19 25.56
C GLY A 109 17.57 -1.66 25.70
N ASP A 110 17.58 -0.92 24.59
CA ASP A 110 17.56 0.54 24.58
C ASP A 110 16.13 1.09 24.83
N GLN A 111 15.75 1.10 26.11
CA GLN A 111 14.41 1.54 26.54
C GLN A 111 14.11 3.01 26.23
N GLU A 112 15.13 3.83 25.97
CA GLU A 112 14.93 5.23 25.59
C GLU A 112 14.71 5.38 24.08
N GLN A 113 15.42 4.60 23.27
CA GLN A 113 15.36 4.67 21.82
C GLN A 113 14.14 3.98 21.21
N ILE A 114 13.72 2.83 21.76
CA ILE A 114 12.57 2.05 21.26
C ILE A 114 11.30 2.89 21.05
N PRO A 115 10.79 3.65 22.06
CA PRO A 115 9.56 4.42 21.87
C PRO A 115 9.71 5.51 20.79
N LEU A 116 10.90 6.09 20.64
CA LEU A 116 11.15 7.14 19.66
C LEU A 116 11.11 6.61 18.23
N ILE A 117 11.77 5.47 17.95
CA ILE A 117 11.76 4.85 16.63
C ILE A 117 10.36 4.33 16.30
N VAL A 118 9.68 3.71 17.28
CA VAL A 118 8.31 3.20 17.10
C VAL A 118 7.35 4.34 16.78
N GLU A 119 7.35 5.44 17.54
CA GLU A 119 6.46 6.59 17.29
C GLU A 119 6.68 7.17 15.88
N GLN A 120 7.93 7.37 15.48
CA GLN A 120 8.28 7.85 14.13
C GLN A 120 7.81 6.89 13.03
N THR A 121 7.96 5.59 13.26
CA THR A 121 7.55 4.55 12.32
C THR A 121 6.03 4.50 12.17
N LEU A 122 5.29 4.58 13.28
CA LEU A 122 3.83 4.58 13.30
C LEU A 122 3.25 5.81 12.59
N ASP A 123 3.80 7.00 12.85
CA ASP A 123 3.33 8.24 12.22
C ASP A 123 3.48 8.16 10.69
N MET A 124 4.62 7.65 10.22
CA MET A 124 4.86 7.53 8.80
C MET A 124 4.04 6.43 8.14
N ALA A 125 3.93 5.27 8.77
CA ALA A 125 3.06 4.18 8.29
C ALA A 125 1.59 4.65 8.19
N ARG A 126 1.07 5.38 9.19
CA ARG A 126 -0.29 5.94 9.17
C ARG A 126 -0.47 6.97 8.05
N GLY A 127 0.55 7.76 7.74
CA GLY A 127 0.57 8.67 6.58
C GLY A 127 0.40 7.92 5.26
N PHE A 128 1.18 6.86 5.05
CA PHE A 128 1.05 5.99 3.88
C PHE A 128 -0.32 5.31 3.79
N LEU A 129 -0.84 4.79 4.91
CA LEU A 129 -2.16 4.17 4.96
C LEU A 129 -3.28 5.17 4.62
N GLY A 130 -3.15 6.42 5.08
CA GLY A 130 -4.03 7.51 4.67
C GLY A 130 -4.00 7.77 3.16
N LYS A 131 -2.79 7.83 2.57
CA LYS A 131 -2.59 7.99 1.11
C LYS A 131 -3.19 6.83 0.32
N LEU A 132 -2.91 5.58 0.72
CA LEU A 132 -3.47 4.38 0.11
C LEU A 132 -4.99 4.35 0.18
N ASN A 133 -5.55 4.68 1.34
CA ASN A 133 -7.00 4.77 1.51
C ASN A 133 -7.61 5.86 0.61
N GLY A 134 -6.93 7.00 0.44
CA GLY A 134 -7.30 8.04 -0.51
C GLY A 134 -7.31 7.55 -1.96
N ILE A 135 -6.28 6.82 -2.38
CA ILE A 135 -6.18 6.21 -3.72
C ILE A 135 -7.33 5.22 -3.95
N ILE A 136 -7.60 4.33 -2.98
CA ILE A 136 -8.71 3.37 -3.05
C ILE A 136 -10.05 4.07 -3.30
N HIS A 137 -10.28 5.20 -2.64
CA HIS A 137 -11.52 5.99 -2.79
C HIS A 137 -11.48 7.03 -3.93
N GLY A 138 -10.43 7.03 -4.75
CA GLY A 138 -10.37 7.83 -5.96
C GLY A 138 -9.80 9.24 -5.83
N HIS A 139 -9.29 9.62 -4.66
CA HIS A 139 -8.86 11.01 -4.36
C HIS A 139 -7.48 11.39 -4.91
N ALA A 140 -6.60 10.42 -5.20
CA ALA A 140 -5.17 10.68 -5.42
C ALA A 140 -4.66 10.42 -6.85
N ALA A 141 -5.46 9.90 -7.78
CA ALA A 141 -4.99 9.63 -9.15
C ALA A 141 -5.07 10.83 -10.10
N ALA A 142 -5.53 11.99 -9.63
CA ALA A 142 -5.72 13.17 -10.47
C ALA A 142 -4.43 14.01 -10.66
N GLU A 143 -3.36 13.78 -9.90
CA GLU A 143 -2.20 14.68 -9.87
C GLU A 143 -1.00 14.24 -10.74
N GLU A 144 -0.98 13.03 -11.32
CA GLU A 144 0.23 12.52 -12.03
C GLU A 144 0.07 12.14 -13.52
N ILE A 145 -1.07 12.40 -14.16
CA ILE A 145 -1.26 12.05 -15.60
C ILE A 145 -1.11 13.27 -16.53
N ASP A 146 -0.87 14.47 -16.00
CA ASP A 146 -0.79 15.69 -16.84
C ASP A 146 0.63 16.01 -17.34
N ALA A 147 1.62 15.12 -17.15
CA ALA A 147 3.02 15.43 -17.45
C ALA A 147 3.68 14.59 -18.55
N THR A 148 3.01 13.59 -19.16
CA THR A 148 3.70 12.72 -20.15
C THR A 148 2.99 12.46 -21.48
N ASP A 149 1.70 12.77 -21.65
CA ASP A 149 1.03 12.57 -22.97
C ASP A 149 1.17 13.78 -23.92
N ASP A 150 1.50 14.97 -23.43
CA ASP A 150 1.65 16.16 -24.28
C ASP A 150 3.02 16.28 -24.97
N THR A 151 4.03 15.50 -24.55
CA THR A 151 5.39 15.66 -25.07
C THR A 151 5.63 14.83 -26.35
N GLU A 152 5.02 13.65 -26.49
CA GLU A 152 5.17 12.83 -27.71
C GLU A 152 4.44 13.43 -28.92
N MET A 153 3.27 14.06 -28.71
CA MET A 153 2.53 14.70 -29.81
C MET A 153 3.13 16.05 -30.25
N ALA A 154 3.70 16.81 -29.31
CA ALA A 154 4.36 18.09 -29.61
C ALA A 154 5.66 17.89 -30.42
N GLN A 155 6.40 16.82 -30.15
CA GLN A 155 7.66 16.52 -30.83
C GLN A 155 7.41 15.92 -32.24
N ALA A 156 6.37 15.10 -32.41
CA ALA A 156 5.96 14.58 -33.71
C ALA A 156 5.42 15.68 -34.67
N LEU A 157 4.79 16.74 -34.14
CA LEU A 157 4.33 17.88 -34.96
C LEU A 157 5.47 18.81 -35.38
N ALA A 158 6.53 18.92 -34.58
CA ALA A 158 7.70 19.74 -34.90
C ALA A 158 8.54 19.13 -36.05
N ASP A 159 8.70 17.80 -36.06
CA ASP A 159 9.47 17.09 -37.09
C ASP A 159 8.74 16.97 -38.44
N ALA A 160 7.42 17.19 -38.48
CA ALA A 160 6.62 17.17 -39.71
C ALA A 160 6.61 18.53 -40.46
N LEU A 161 7.22 19.58 -39.88
CA LEU A 161 7.19 20.95 -40.41
C LEU A 161 8.57 21.47 -40.87
N PHE A 162 9.61 20.63 -40.88
CA PHE A 162 10.93 20.91 -41.47
C PHE A 162 11.31 19.84 -42.50
#